data_AF-B1P1D3-F1
#
_entry.id   AF-B1P1D3-F1
#
_cell.length_a   1.000
_cell.length_b   1.000
_cell.length_c   1.000
_cell.angle_alpha   90.00
_cell.angle_beta   90.00
_cell.angle_gamma   90.00
#
_symmetry.space_group_name_H-M   'P 1'
#
loop_
_entity.id
_entity.type
_entity.pdbx_description
1 polymer ?
#
loop_
_entity_poly.entity_id
_entity_poly.type
_entity_poly.pdbx_seq_one_letter_code
_entity_poly.pdbx_strand_id
1 'polypeptide(L)' 'MKTTILVVILGLTLLFALSAATELKDEERDCKGFQVKCKKDSECCSSYVCGRQWKWCVYPSPFGR' A
#
# COMPACT_ATOMS: atom_id res chain seq x y z
N MET A 1 15.24 -41.53 1.96
CA MET A 1 13.82 -41.12 1.96
C MET A 1 13.49 -40.09 3.04
N LYS A 2 13.94 -40.26 4.30
CA LYS A 2 13.65 -39.32 5.41
C LYS A 2 14.21 -37.89 5.21
N THR A 3 15.44 -37.78 4.70
CA THR A 3 16.12 -36.48 4.48
C THR A 3 15.45 -35.63 3.41
N THR A 4 14.98 -36.24 2.33
CA THR A 4 14.28 -35.55 1.23
C THR A 4 12.99 -34.87 1.71
N ILE A 5 12.22 -35.56 2.56
CA ILE A 5 10.97 -35.02 3.11
C ILE A 5 11.25 -33.76 3.96
N LEU A 6 12.30 -33.79 4.78
CA LEU A 6 12.69 -32.63 5.59
C LEU A 6 13.06 -31.42 4.72
N VAL A 7 13.80 -31.64 3.63
CA VAL A 7 14.18 -30.56 2.69
C VAL A 7 12.94 -29.95 2.02
N VAL A 8 11.98 -30.78 1.61
CA VAL A 8 10.73 -30.31 0.99
C VAL A 8 9.91 -29.47 1.97
N ILE A 9 9.75 -29.94 3.22
CA ILE A 9 9.01 -29.19 4.25
C ILE A 9 9.68 -27.84 4.52
N LEU A 10 11.02 -27.83 4.69
CA LEU A 10 11.76 -26.58 4.90
C LEU A 10 11.59 -25.60 3.73
N GLY A 11 11.68 -26.09 2.48
CA GLY A 11 11.44 -25.29 1.29
C GLY A 11 10.04 -24.68 1.23
N LEU A 12 9.01 -25.49 1.54
CA LEU A 12 7.62 -25.03 1.61
C LEU A 12 7.43 -23.96 2.70
N THR A 13 7.98 -24.16 3.90
CA THR A 13 7.88 -23.15 4.97
C THR A 13 8.56 -21.84 4.60
N LEU A 14 9.69 -21.89 3.89
CA LEU A 14 10.40 -20.70 3.42
C LEU A 14 9.59 -19.95 2.36
N LEU A 15 9.02 -20.67 1.38
CA LEU A 15 8.14 -20.09 0.35
C LEU A 15 6.91 -19.42 0.96
N PHE A 16 6.32 -20.03 1.99
CA PHE A 16 5.17 -19.48 2.70
C PHE A 16 5.54 -18.19 3.46
N ALA A 17 6.70 -18.18 4.13
CA ALA A 17 7.21 -17.00 4.81
C ALA A 17 7.52 -15.84 3.84
N LEU A 18 8.09 -16.13 2.68
CA LEU A 18 8.31 -15.10 1.63
C LEU A 18 6.98 -14.53 1.12
N SER A 19 5.98 -15.38 0.88
CA SER A 19 4.66 -14.94 0.39
C SER A 19 3.94 -14.05 1.43
N ALA A 20 4.02 -14.41 2.72
CA ALA A 20 3.49 -13.59 3.80
C ALA A 20 4.20 -12.22 3.89
N ALA A 21 5.52 -12.18 3.70
CA ALA A 21 6.28 -10.93 3.69
C ALA A 21 5.94 -10.02 2.49
N THR A 22 5.55 -10.59 1.35
CA THR A 22 5.09 -9.80 0.20
C THR A 22 3.68 -9.23 0.40
N GLU A 23 2.78 -9.96 1.07
CA GLU A 23 1.41 -9.47 1.38
C GLU A 23 1.41 -8.41 2.48
N LEU A 24 2.37 -8.44 3.41
CA LEU A 24 2.51 -7.45 4.48
C LEU A 24 2.91 -6.04 4.00
N LYS A 25 3.11 -5.85 2.69
CA LYS A 25 3.52 -4.57 2.11
C LYS A 25 2.35 -3.70 1.64
N ASP A 26 1.13 -4.22 1.66
CA ASP A 26 -0.08 -3.47 1.28
C ASP A 26 -0.80 -2.79 2.46
N GLU A 27 -0.28 -2.93 3.70
CA GLU A 27 -0.78 -2.19 4.87
C GLU A 27 0.06 -0.96 5.26
N GLU A 28 0.90 -0.45 4.35
CA GLU A 28 1.51 0.88 4.51
C GLU A 28 0.46 1.97 4.20
N ARG A 29 -0.56 2.08 5.06
CA ARG A 29 -1.48 3.24 5.19
C ARG A 29 -1.74 3.94 3.86
N ASP A 30 -2.37 3.22 2.94
CA ASP A 30 -2.52 3.60 1.53
C ASP A 30 -3.02 5.04 1.41
N CYS A 31 -2.11 5.92 1.04
CA CYS A 31 -2.43 7.30 0.81
C CYS A 31 -3.15 7.39 -0.54
N LYS A 32 -4.21 8.18 -0.58
CA LYS A 32 -5.06 8.33 -1.75
C LYS A 32 -4.30 9.06 -2.85
N GLY A 33 -4.16 8.39 -3.99
CA GLY A 33 -3.58 8.94 -5.21
C GLY A 33 -4.46 10.02 -5.86
N PHE A 34 -3.99 10.55 -6.99
CA PHE A 34 -4.70 11.57 -7.76
C PHE A 34 -6.12 11.11 -8.16
N GLN A 35 -7.09 12.02 -8.04
CA GLN A 35 -8.52 11.81 -8.33
C GLN A 35 -9.24 10.77 -7.46
N VAL A 36 -8.63 10.30 -6.37
CA VAL A 36 -9.29 9.43 -5.41
C VAL A 36 -10.08 10.26 -4.40
N LYS A 37 -11.29 9.83 -4.04
CA LYS A 37 -12.17 10.55 -3.10
C LYS A 37 -11.55 10.69 -1.71
N CYS A 38 -11.51 11.91 -1.19
CA CYS A 38 -10.95 12.25 0.12
C CYS A 38 -11.93 13.12 0.92
N LYS A 39 -11.79 13.11 2.25
CA LYS A 39 -12.46 14.05 3.16
C LYS A 39 -11.47 15.05 3.73
N LYS A 40 -10.22 14.62 3.97
CA LYS A 40 -9.13 15.42 4.53
C LYS A 40 -7.86 15.25 3.72
N ASP A 41 -6.99 16.24 3.80
CA ASP A 41 -5.70 16.22 3.10
C ASP A 41 -4.78 15.08 3.57
N SER A 42 -4.86 14.71 4.85
CA SER A 42 -4.07 13.61 5.43
C SER A 42 -4.40 12.24 4.85
N GLU A 43 -5.51 12.11 4.11
CA GLU A 43 -5.82 10.87 3.40
C GLU A 43 -5.10 10.81 2.05
N CYS A 44 -4.71 11.94 1.47
CA CYS A 44 -4.02 11.99 0.19
C CYS A 44 -2.51 11.75 0.36
N CYS A 45 -1.85 11.24 -0.68
CA CYS A 45 -0.38 11.17 -0.66
C CYS A 45 0.24 12.57 -0.55
N SER A 46 1.48 12.65 -0.07
CA SER A 46 2.19 13.91 0.19
C SER A 46 2.24 14.89 -1.00
N SER A 47 2.13 14.38 -2.22
CA SER A 47 2.07 15.18 -3.46
C SER A 47 0.69 15.78 -3.76
N TYR A 48 -0.34 15.42 -2.99
CA TYR A 48 -1.73 15.78 -3.25
C TYR A 48 -2.40 16.39 -2.03
N VAL A 49 -3.44 17.16 -2.31
CA VAL A 49 -4.31 17.77 -1.31
C VAL A 49 -5.76 17.46 -1.63
N CYS A 50 -6.61 17.44 -0.61
CA CYS A 50 -8.02 17.16 -0.80
C CYS A 50 -8.75 18.40 -1.31
N GLY A 51 -9.23 18.36 -2.56
CA GLY A 51 -9.96 19.47 -3.17
C GLY A 51 -11.26 19.77 -2.43
N ARG A 52 -11.48 21.03 -2.03
CA ARG A 52 -12.67 21.42 -1.24
C ARG A 52 -13.97 21.26 -2.00
N GLN A 53 -13.98 21.68 -3.27
CA GLN A 53 -15.16 21.67 -4.14
C GLN A 53 -15.58 20.25 -4.52
N TRP A 54 -14.60 19.38 -4.80
CA TRP A 54 -14.87 18.12 -5.45
C TRP A 54 -14.60 16.88 -4.60
N LYS A 55 -13.93 17.03 -3.45
CA LYS A 55 -13.64 15.93 -2.51
C LYS A 55 -12.84 14.78 -3.12
N TRP A 56 -11.85 15.10 -3.94
CA TRP A 56 -10.81 14.17 -4.39
C TRP A 56 -9.41 14.79 -4.31
N CYS A 57 -8.41 13.92 -4.23
CA CYS A 57 -7.01 14.30 -4.14
C CYS A 57 -6.53 14.92 -5.46
N VAL A 58 -6.07 16.17 -5.40
CA VAL A 58 -5.60 16.95 -6.55
C VAL A 58 -4.21 17.50 -6.26
N TYR A 59 -3.48 17.91 -7.30
CA TYR A 59 -2.22 18.63 -7.11
C TYR A 59 -2.47 19.96 -6.36
N PRO A 60 -1.57 20.36 -5.44
CA PRO A 60 -1.64 21.69 -4.85
C PRO A 60 -1.46 22.73 -5.95
N SER A 61 -2.46 23.59 -6.14
CA SER A 61 -2.37 24.71 -7.08
C SER A 61 -1.47 25.80 -6.50
N PRO A 62 -0.60 26.46 -7.31
CA PRO A 62 0.21 27.58 -6.85
C PRO A 62 -0.63 28.78 -6.35
N PHE A 63 -1.92 28.83 -6.69
CA PHE A 63 -2.85 29.89 -6.29
C PHE A 63 -3.66 29.58 -5.02
N GLY A 64 -3.28 28.55 -4.25
CA GLY A 64 -3.98 28.16 -3.02
C GLY A 64 -5.04 27.06 -3.23
N ARG A 65 -5.57 26.57 -2.10
CA ARG A 65 -6.35 25.32 -1.96
C ARG A 65 -7.86 25.53 -1.84
#